data_AF-M2Z5R4-F1
#
_entry.id   AF-M2Z5R4-F1
#
_cell.length_a   1.000
_cell.length_b   1.000
_cell.length_c   1.000
_cell.angle_alpha   90.00
_cell.angle_beta   90.00
_cell.angle_gamma   90.00
#
_symmetry.space_group_name_H-M   'P 1'
#
loop_
_entity.id
_entity.type
_entity.pdbx_description
1 polymer ?
#
loop_
_entity_poly.entity_id
_entity_poly.type
_entity_poly.pdbx_seq_one_letter_code
_entity_poly.pdbx_strand_id
1 'polypeptide(L)'
;MYELHPSDADLYRQQMIALTKNNPFAASVYVYDQDEYARMRMLVTEDGKAGVALKGDEVVSVFAHQDGAHPAVAQSMLRQATALGGHRLDCFDTVLPKLYADAGFVPIARLAWNDDYAPDGWNYQTYRRYNNGRPDVVFMAYNPRAVGSRYERGAGEYVANYDEGIARAQAYQAASVGNRGLG
;
A
#
# COMPACT_ATOMS: atom_id res chain seq x y z
N MET A 1 12.16 -7.56 -11.18
CA MET A 1 10.76 -8.03 -11.11
C MET A 1 10.22 -8.12 -12.52
N TYR A 2 9.28 -9.03 -12.74
CA TYR A 2 8.54 -9.15 -13.99
C TYR A 2 7.04 -8.98 -13.73
N GLU A 3 6.30 -8.62 -14.79
CA GLU A 3 4.85 -8.47 -14.74
C GLU A 3 4.20 -9.83 -15.06
N LEU A 4 3.27 -10.27 -14.20
CA LEU A 4 2.49 -11.47 -14.43
C LEU A 4 1.44 -11.22 -15.51
N HIS A 5 1.19 -12.25 -16.32
CA HIS A 5 0.07 -12.22 -17.25
C HIS A 5 -1.26 -12.32 -16.47
N PRO A 6 -2.36 -11.70 -16.93
CA PRO A 6 -3.67 -11.80 -16.27
C PRO A 6 -4.16 -13.22 -15.98
N SER A 7 -3.80 -14.20 -16.83
CA SER A 7 -4.12 -15.62 -16.60
C SER A 7 -3.49 -16.19 -15.34
N ASP A 8 -2.42 -15.56 -14.87
CA ASP A 8 -1.60 -16.03 -13.76
C ASP A 8 -1.97 -15.30 -12.45
N ALA A 9 -3.07 -14.55 -12.44
CA ALA A 9 -3.54 -13.79 -11.29
C ALA A 9 -3.74 -14.66 -10.03
N ASP A 10 -4.14 -15.93 -10.20
CA ASP A 10 -4.29 -16.83 -9.06
C ASP A 10 -2.95 -17.16 -8.40
N LEU A 11 -1.82 -17.15 -9.14
CA LEU A 11 -0.49 -17.29 -8.53
C LEU A 11 -0.21 -16.16 -7.54
N TYR A 12 -0.51 -14.92 -7.93
CA TYR A 12 -0.36 -13.75 -7.06
C TYR A 12 -1.25 -13.87 -5.81
N ARG A 13 -2.52 -14.21 -6.03
CA ARG A 13 -3.50 -14.42 -4.96
C ARG A 13 -3.07 -15.51 -3.98
N GLN A 14 -2.55 -16.62 -4.48
CA GLN A 14 -2.05 -17.72 -3.64
C GLN A 14 -0.87 -17.29 -2.76
N GLN A 15 0.06 -16.46 -3.26
CA GLN A 15 1.15 -15.91 -2.43
C GLN A 15 0.60 -15.00 -1.32
N MET A 16 -0.37 -14.14 -1.63
CA MET A 16 -1.04 -13.30 -0.64
C MET A 16 -1.73 -14.15 0.45
N ILE A 17 -2.43 -15.22 0.06
CA ILE A 17 -3.05 -16.17 1.02
C ILE A 17 -1.98 -16.91 1.84
N ALA A 18 -0.87 -17.30 1.23
CA ALA A 18 0.22 -17.93 1.96
C ALA A 18 0.83 -16.97 2.99
N LEU A 19 0.92 -15.68 2.66
CA LEU A 19 1.39 -14.64 3.58
C LEU A 19 0.44 -14.50 4.79
N THR A 20 -0.87 -14.59 4.59
CA THR A 20 -1.83 -14.42 5.69
C THR A 20 -1.79 -15.54 6.71
N LYS A 21 -1.53 -16.79 6.29
CA LYS A 21 -1.52 -17.97 7.17
C LYS A 21 -0.49 -17.91 8.31
N ASN A 22 0.62 -17.21 8.10
CA ASN A 22 1.73 -17.14 9.06
C ASN A 22 1.97 -15.72 9.60
N ASN A 23 1.02 -14.80 9.43
CA ASN A 23 1.19 -13.40 9.80
C ASN A 23 0.08 -12.93 10.76
N PRO A 24 0.40 -12.61 12.03
CA PRO A 24 -0.60 -12.10 12.97
C PRO A 24 -1.18 -10.73 12.54
N PHE A 25 -0.54 -10.04 11.60
CA PHE A 25 -1.01 -8.77 11.02
C PHE A 25 -1.73 -8.96 9.68
N ALA A 26 -2.16 -10.17 9.33
CA ALA A 26 -2.81 -10.47 8.06
C ALA A 26 -4.08 -9.62 7.81
N ALA A 27 -4.85 -9.32 8.85
CA ALA A 27 -6.09 -8.53 8.75
C ALA A 27 -5.87 -7.09 8.26
N SER A 28 -4.63 -6.59 8.26
CA SER A 28 -4.28 -5.27 7.68
C SER A 28 -4.04 -5.28 6.18
N VAL A 29 -4.21 -6.42 5.51
CA VAL A 29 -4.00 -6.57 4.07
C VAL A 29 -5.24 -7.18 3.44
N TYR A 30 -5.81 -6.48 2.47
CA TYR A 30 -6.91 -7.01 1.67
C TYR A 30 -6.37 -7.90 0.55
N VAL A 31 -6.96 -9.10 0.42
CA VAL A 31 -6.66 -10.06 -0.64
C VAL A 31 -7.82 -10.05 -1.63
N TYR A 32 -7.58 -9.50 -2.81
CA TYR A 32 -8.57 -9.44 -3.89
C TYR A 32 -8.85 -10.84 -4.47
N ASP A 33 -9.98 -11.00 -5.15
CA ASP A 33 -10.22 -12.22 -5.91
C ASP A 33 -9.36 -12.30 -7.18
N GLN A 34 -9.38 -13.47 -7.83
CA GLN A 34 -8.59 -13.72 -9.04
C GLN A 34 -9.00 -12.79 -10.19
N ASP A 35 -10.29 -12.53 -10.37
CA ASP A 35 -10.81 -11.73 -11.48
C ASP A 35 -10.47 -10.24 -11.29
N GLU A 36 -10.46 -9.77 -10.05
CA GLU A 36 -10.00 -8.45 -9.67
C GLU A 36 -8.50 -8.30 -9.93
N TYR A 37 -7.67 -9.25 -9.46
CA TYR A 37 -6.23 -9.22 -9.71
C TYR A 37 -5.90 -9.32 -11.21
N ALA A 38 -6.65 -10.09 -12.00
CA ALA A 38 -6.46 -10.18 -13.44
C ALA A 38 -6.68 -8.86 -14.18
N ARG A 39 -7.37 -7.89 -13.56
CA ARG A 39 -7.56 -6.53 -14.08
C ARG A 39 -6.51 -5.53 -13.57
N MET A 40 -5.61 -5.97 -12.71
CA MET A 40 -4.50 -5.19 -12.15
C MET A 40 -3.20 -5.52 -12.87
N ARG A 41 -2.22 -4.62 -12.77
CA ARG A 41 -0.85 -4.94 -13.14
C ARG A 41 -0.17 -5.55 -11.94
N MET A 42 0.29 -6.80 -12.06
CA MET A 42 0.88 -7.54 -10.95
C MET A 42 2.37 -7.73 -11.22
N LEU A 43 3.22 -7.20 -10.35
CA LEU A 43 4.66 -7.36 -10.44
C LEU A 43 5.12 -8.33 -9.36
N VAL A 44 5.99 -9.27 -9.74
CA VAL A 44 6.58 -10.23 -8.81
C VAL A 44 8.08 -10.36 -9.00
N THR A 45 8.78 -10.76 -7.95
CA THR A 45 10.17 -11.21 -8.01
C THR A 45 10.30 -12.53 -8.77
N GLU A 46 11.49 -12.83 -9.26
CA GLU A 46 11.77 -14.08 -10.02
C GLU A 46 11.43 -15.34 -9.23
N ASP A 47 11.64 -15.31 -7.91
CA ASP A 47 11.28 -16.39 -6.99
C ASP A 47 9.78 -16.43 -6.61
N GLY A 48 8.99 -15.43 -7.05
CA GLY A 48 7.57 -15.28 -6.71
C GLY A 48 7.29 -14.92 -5.24
N LYS A 49 8.33 -14.63 -4.44
CA LYS A 49 8.22 -14.44 -2.99
C LYS A 49 8.02 -12.99 -2.57
N ALA A 50 7.96 -12.05 -3.50
CA ALA A 50 7.53 -10.70 -3.23
C ALA A 50 6.82 -10.12 -4.44
N GLY A 51 5.89 -9.21 -4.19
CA GLY A 51 5.14 -8.57 -5.25
C GLY A 51 4.40 -7.31 -4.85
N VAL A 52 3.94 -6.60 -5.86
CA VAL A 52 3.08 -5.42 -5.75
C VAL A 52 2.08 -5.42 -6.90
N ALA A 53 0.83 -5.04 -6.61
CA ALA A 53 -0.21 -4.89 -7.62
C ALA A 53 -0.55 -3.40 -7.80
N LEU A 54 -0.90 -3.03 -9.03
CA LEU A 54 -1.37 -1.69 -9.39
C LEU A 54 -2.81 -1.76 -9.89
N LYS A 55 -3.71 -1.07 -9.18
CA LYS A 55 -5.10 -0.84 -9.60
C LYS A 55 -5.21 0.58 -10.15
N GLY A 56 -4.94 0.72 -11.45
CA GLY A 56 -4.76 2.04 -12.06
C GLY A 56 -3.52 2.74 -11.52
N ASP A 57 -3.71 3.88 -10.85
CA ASP A 57 -2.64 4.66 -10.20
C ASP A 57 -2.42 4.28 -8.72
N GLU A 58 -3.18 3.30 -8.21
CA GLU A 58 -3.13 2.88 -6.81
C GLU A 58 -2.22 1.68 -6.61
N VAL A 59 -1.30 1.79 -5.66
CA VAL A 59 -0.47 0.68 -5.20
C VAL A 59 -1.24 -0.11 -4.16
N VAL A 60 -1.50 -1.38 -4.46
CA VAL A 60 -2.26 -2.29 -3.60
C VAL A 60 -1.53 -3.61 -3.39
N SER A 61 -1.91 -4.34 -2.35
CA SER A 61 -1.48 -5.73 -2.08
C SER A 61 0.04 -5.95 -2.17
N VAL A 62 0.84 -5.08 -1.56
CA VAL A 62 2.31 -5.27 -1.47
C VAL A 62 2.63 -6.42 -0.51
N PHE A 63 3.44 -7.38 -0.93
CA PHE A 63 3.89 -8.47 -0.07
C PHE A 63 5.36 -8.82 -0.24
N ALA A 64 5.98 -9.33 0.82
CA ALA A 64 7.28 -9.96 0.78
C ALA A 64 7.33 -11.08 1.83
N HIS A 65 7.64 -12.29 1.41
CA HIS A 65 7.81 -13.44 2.30
C HIS A 65 9.19 -13.41 2.96
N GLN A 66 9.26 -13.85 4.23
CA GLN A 66 10.50 -13.87 5.00
C GLN A 66 11.51 -14.90 4.49
N ASP A 67 11.05 -15.96 3.81
CA ASP A 67 11.85 -17.02 3.18
C ASP A 67 12.25 -16.69 1.72
N GLY A 68 11.97 -15.48 1.24
CA GLY A 68 12.35 -15.04 -0.10
C GLY A 68 13.84 -14.74 -0.25
N ALA A 69 14.33 -14.76 -1.49
CA ALA A 69 15.74 -14.55 -1.81
C ALA A 69 16.23 -13.09 -1.63
N HIS A 70 15.30 -12.15 -1.40
CA HIS A 70 15.57 -10.71 -1.43
C HIS A 70 15.14 -10.01 -0.13
N PRO A 71 16.03 -9.89 0.87
CA PRO A 71 15.75 -9.09 2.06
C PRO A 71 15.56 -7.61 1.68
N ALA A 72 14.62 -6.93 2.35
CA ALA A 72 14.29 -5.52 2.12
C ALA A 72 13.84 -5.15 0.68
N VAL A 73 13.31 -6.13 -0.06
CA VAL A 73 12.83 -5.94 -1.45
C VAL A 73 11.73 -4.89 -1.58
N ALA A 74 10.95 -4.66 -0.51
CA ALA A 74 9.80 -3.75 -0.50
C ALA A 74 10.09 -2.35 -1.05
N GLN A 75 11.26 -1.77 -0.75
CA GLN A 75 11.61 -0.45 -1.27
C GLN A 75 11.85 -0.45 -2.78
N SER A 76 12.50 -1.49 -3.29
CA SER A 76 12.71 -1.63 -4.74
C SER A 76 11.38 -1.90 -5.46
N MET A 77 10.47 -2.66 -4.84
CA MET A 77 9.13 -2.87 -5.41
C MET A 77 8.33 -1.58 -5.49
N LEU A 78 8.32 -0.79 -4.41
CA LEU A 78 7.61 0.50 -4.37
C LEU A 78 8.18 1.48 -5.40
N ARG A 79 9.50 1.55 -5.55
CA ARG A 79 10.12 2.34 -6.62
C ARG A 79 9.69 1.88 -8.01
N GLN A 80 9.67 0.58 -8.27
CA GLN A 80 9.22 0.07 -9.57
C GLN A 80 7.72 0.31 -9.81
N ALA A 81 6.88 0.15 -8.78
CA ALA A 81 5.46 0.49 -8.82
C ALA A 81 5.25 1.97 -9.19
N THR A 82 6.00 2.88 -8.57
CA THR A 82 5.93 4.33 -8.90
C THR A 82 6.39 4.62 -10.33
N ALA A 83 7.44 3.95 -10.83
CA ALA A 83 7.87 4.10 -12.22
C ALA A 83 6.81 3.61 -13.23
N LEU A 84 5.89 2.74 -12.80
CA LEU A 84 4.81 2.19 -13.60
C LEU A 84 3.47 2.91 -13.41
N GLY A 85 3.46 4.05 -12.70
CA GLY A 85 2.28 4.89 -12.51
C GLY A 85 1.56 4.71 -11.17
N GLY A 86 2.07 3.85 -10.27
CA GLY A 86 1.57 3.68 -8.91
C GLY A 86 1.91 4.89 -8.05
N HIS A 87 1.00 5.84 -7.94
CA HIS A 87 1.23 7.15 -7.36
C HIS A 87 0.44 7.44 -6.10
N ARG A 88 -0.47 6.56 -5.69
CA ARG A 88 -1.20 6.68 -4.42
C ARG A 88 -1.38 5.34 -3.76
N LEU A 89 -1.62 5.36 -2.46
CA LEU A 89 -2.00 4.20 -1.64
C LEU A 89 -2.69 4.67 -0.37
N ASP A 90 -3.35 3.76 0.31
CA ASP A 90 -3.79 3.92 1.68
C ASP A 90 -3.37 2.72 2.52
N CYS A 91 -3.16 2.96 3.81
CA CYS A 91 -2.80 1.91 4.75
C CYS A 91 -3.15 2.28 6.19
N PHE A 92 -3.31 1.28 7.04
CA PHE A 92 -3.42 1.51 8.48
C PHE A 92 -2.12 2.12 9.05
N ASP A 93 -2.24 3.10 9.95
CA ASP A 93 -1.14 3.78 10.65
C ASP A 93 -0.40 2.83 11.60
N THR A 94 0.38 1.94 11.00
CA THR A 94 1.13 0.87 11.67
C THR A 94 2.63 1.05 11.44
N VAL A 95 3.30 0.05 10.84
CA VAL A 95 4.67 0.16 10.35
C VAL A 95 4.72 0.53 8.86
N LEU A 96 3.61 0.35 8.14
CA LEU A 96 3.52 0.53 6.70
C LEU A 96 3.80 1.98 6.26
N PRO A 97 3.25 3.04 6.90
CA PRO A 97 3.52 4.41 6.45
C PRO A 97 5.02 4.77 6.48
N LYS A 98 5.79 4.18 7.40
CA LYS A 98 7.25 4.38 7.46
C LYS A 98 7.96 3.80 6.24
N LEU A 99 7.55 2.61 5.81
CA LEU A 99 8.10 1.95 4.62
C LEU A 99 7.77 2.79 3.36
N TYR A 100 6.52 3.25 3.25
CA TYR A 100 6.07 4.03 2.11
C TYR A 100 6.69 5.43 2.07
N ALA A 101 6.88 6.09 3.22
CA ALA A 101 7.55 7.38 3.30
C ALA A 101 8.99 7.35 2.80
N ASP A 102 9.73 6.29 3.14
CA ASP A 102 11.09 6.10 2.65
C ASP A 102 11.12 5.84 1.12
N ALA A 103 10.05 5.26 0.56
CA ALA A 103 9.85 5.16 -0.89
C ALA A 103 9.41 6.46 -1.57
N GLY A 104 9.15 7.53 -0.82
CA GLY A 104 8.70 8.83 -1.34
C GLY A 104 7.20 9.06 -1.32
N PHE A 105 6.40 8.22 -0.66
CA PHE A 105 4.99 8.50 -0.43
C PHE A 105 4.82 9.46 0.75
N VAL A 106 4.14 10.58 0.54
CA VAL A 106 3.85 11.55 1.60
C VAL A 106 2.41 11.36 2.10
N PRO A 107 2.16 11.44 3.42
CA PRO A 107 0.81 11.39 3.96
C PRO A 107 0.04 12.65 3.56
N ILE A 108 -1.09 12.47 2.87
CA ILE A 108 -1.95 13.55 2.37
C ILE A 108 -3.18 13.73 3.26
N ALA A 109 -3.78 12.63 3.69
CA ALA A 109 -4.98 12.63 4.49
C ALA A 109 -4.99 11.47 5.48
N ARG A 110 -5.86 11.57 6.48
CA ARG A 110 -6.05 10.59 7.54
C ARG A 110 -7.54 10.43 7.82
N LEU A 111 -7.99 9.20 7.99
CA LEU A 111 -9.34 8.89 8.43
C LEU A 111 -9.26 8.15 9.76
N ALA A 112 -9.96 8.69 10.77
CA ALA A 112 -10.04 8.06 12.07
C ALA A 112 -10.61 6.64 11.95
N TRP A 113 -10.06 5.70 12.73
CA TRP A 113 -10.59 4.35 12.77
C TRP A 113 -12.09 4.32 13.12
N ASN A 114 -12.86 3.47 12.44
CA ASN A 114 -14.24 3.18 12.75
C ASN A 114 -14.44 1.66 12.90
N ASP A 115 -14.93 1.25 14.07
CA ASP A 115 -15.14 -0.17 14.41
C ASP A 115 -16.17 -0.85 13.48
N ASP A 116 -17.11 -0.10 12.89
CA ASP A 116 -18.09 -0.63 11.93
C ASP A 116 -17.45 -1.13 10.61
N TYR A 117 -16.25 -0.65 10.32
CA TYR A 117 -15.46 -1.01 9.13
C TYR A 117 -14.20 -1.81 9.48
N ALA A 118 -14.13 -2.35 10.71
CA ALA A 118 -13.03 -3.21 11.11
C ALA A 118 -12.95 -4.44 10.18
N PRO A 119 -11.77 -4.79 9.63
CA PRO A 119 -11.62 -5.98 8.80
C PRO A 119 -12.00 -7.26 9.55
N ASP A 120 -12.50 -8.25 8.81
CA ASP A 120 -12.80 -9.56 9.39
C ASP A 120 -11.56 -10.17 10.07
N GLY A 121 -11.76 -10.66 11.30
CA GLY A 121 -10.68 -11.24 12.11
C GLY A 121 -9.70 -10.22 12.70
N TRP A 122 -10.03 -8.92 12.72
CA TRP A 122 -9.18 -7.90 13.34
C TRP A 122 -8.93 -8.17 14.83
N ASN A 123 -7.66 -8.22 15.22
CA ASN A 123 -7.24 -8.46 16.59
C ASN A 123 -6.71 -7.17 17.25
N TYR A 124 -7.57 -6.49 18.02
CA TYR A 124 -7.20 -5.25 18.72
C TYR A 124 -5.98 -5.39 19.63
N GLN A 125 -5.74 -6.57 20.21
CA GLN A 125 -4.57 -6.82 21.06
C GLN A 125 -3.29 -6.86 20.24
N THR A 126 -3.29 -7.52 19.08
CA THR A 126 -2.16 -7.54 18.14
C THR A 126 -1.76 -6.13 17.71
N TYR A 127 -2.76 -5.28 17.45
CA TYR A 127 -2.55 -3.89 17.03
C TYR A 127 -2.48 -2.90 18.20
N ARG A 128 -2.48 -3.34 19.48
CA ARG A 128 -2.63 -2.47 20.65
C ARG A 128 -1.65 -1.30 20.69
N ARG A 129 -0.43 -1.48 20.18
CA ARG A 129 0.61 -0.44 20.09
C ARG A 129 0.29 0.68 19.09
N TYR A 130 -0.70 0.48 18.22
CA TYR A 130 -1.17 1.41 17.22
C TYR A 130 -2.57 1.87 17.63
N ASN A 131 -2.64 3.03 18.29
CA ASN A 131 -3.89 3.63 18.77
C ASN A 131 -4.81 2.63 19.50
N ASN A 132 -4.28 1.89 20.48
CA ASN A 132 -5.03 0.89 21.27
C ASN A 132 -5.77 -0.16 20.42
N GLY A 133 -5.17 -0.55 19.28
CA GLY A 133 -5.75 -1.55 18.37
C GLY A 133 -6.62 -0.97 17.27
N ARG A 134 -6.69 0.37 17.16
CA ARG A 134 -7.55 1.12 16.24
C ARG A 134 -6.74 2.11 15.39
N PRO A 135 -5.74 1.64 14.63
CA PRO A 135 -4.92 2.52 13.81
C PRO A 135 -5.77 3.24 12.76
N ASP A 136 -5.62 4.55 12.63
CA ASP A 136 -6.28 5.31 11.57
C ASP A 136 -5.86 4.81 10.18
N VAL A 137 -6.65 5.12 9.16
CA VAL A 137 -6.24 4.95 7.76
C VAL A 137 -5.50 6.19 7.31
N VAL A 138 -4.34 6.01 6.68
CA VAL A 138 -3.50 7.09 6.14
C VAL A 138 -3.48 6.97 4.62
N PHE A 139 -3.93 8.03 3.95
CA PHE A 139 -3.87 8.15 2.49
C PHE A 139 -2.58 8.85 2.12
N MET A 140 -1.81 8.25 1.22
CA MET A 140 -0.49 8.72 0.83
C MET A 140 -0.37 8.88 -0.67
N ALA A 141 0.43 9.84 -1.12
CA ALA A 141 0.67 10.11 -2.52
C ALA A 141 2.18 10.22 -2.79
N TYR A 142 2.63 9.71 -3.93
CA TYR A 142 4.03 9.72 -4.33
C TYR A 142 4.53 11.14 -4.64
N ASN A 143 5.66 11.49 -4.06
CA ASN A 143 6.43 12.69 -4.37
C ASN A 143 7.91 12.29 -4.57
N PRO A 144 8.47 12.41 -5.79
CA PRO A 144 9.85 12.00 -6.05
C PRO A 144 10.88 12.81 -5.25
N ARG A 145 10.55 14.03 -4.80
CA ARG A 145 11.42 14.86 -3.94
C ARG A 145 11.41 14.41 -2.48
N ALA A 146 10.48 13.54 -2.10
CA ALA A 146 10.34 13.02 -0.75
C ALA A 146 10.97 11.62 -0.58
N VAL A 147 11.63 11.05 -1.59
CA VAL A 147 12.33 9.76 -1.46
C VAL A 147 13.37 9.84 -0.34
N GLY A 148 13.38 8.85 0.56
CA GLY A 148 14.22 8.84 1.76
C GLY A 148 13.67 9.66 2.94
N SER A 149 12.45 10.19 2.83
CA SER A 149 11.80 10.91 3.94
C SER A 149 11.41 9.97 5.05
N ARG A 150 11.35 10.51 6.27
CA ARG A 150 10.85 9.80 7.44
C ARG A 150 9.37 10.09 7.62
N TYR A 151 8.63 9.06 8.00
CA TYR A 151 7.23 9.21 8.39
C TYR A 151 7.12 9.89 9.77
N GLU A 152 6.29 10.93 9.84
CA GLU A 152 5.89 11.56 11.09
C GLU A 152 4.56 10.95 11.55
N ARG A 153 4.55 10.35 12.75
CA ARG A 153 3.34 9.73 13.30
C ARG A 153 2.25 10.79 13.48
N GLY A 154 1.03 10.48 13.05
CA GLY A 154 -0.08 11.43 13.11
C GLY A 154 -0.15 12.40 11.94
N ALA A 155 0.82 12.37 11.01
CA ALA A 155 0.77 13.21 9.80
C ALA A 155 -0.43 12.86 8.90
N GLY A 156 -0.81 13.84 8.07
CA GLY A 156 -2.02 13.83 7.24
C GLY A 156 -3.18 14.56 7.93
N GLU A 157 -3.89 15.39 7.16
CA GLU A 157 -5.08 16.07 7.68
C GLU A 157 -6.26 15.10 7.83
N TYR A 158 -7.01 15.23 8.91
CA TYR A 158 -8.21 14.42 9.10
C TYR A 158 -9.28 14.75 8.05
N VAL A 159 -9.84 13.72 7.45
CA VAL A 159 -10.98 13.79 6.52
C VAL A 159 -12.22 13.18 7.15
N ALA A 160 -13.40 13.55 6.65
CA ALA A 160 -14.66 13.11 7.22
C ALA A 160 -15.02 11.66 6.83
N ASN A 161 -14.54 11.20 5.67
CA ASN A 161 -14.86 9.88 5.13
C ASN A 161 -13.76 9.38 4.18
N TYR A 162 -13.87 8.11 3.76
CA TYR A 162 -12.89 7.45 2.92
C TYR A 162 -12.77 8.07 1.53
N ASP A 163 -13.90 8.44 0.91
CA ASP A 163 -13.93 9.06 -0.43
C ASP A 163 -13.18 10.39 -0.47
N GLU A 164 -13.30 11.22 0.57
CA GLU A 164 -12.53 12.46 0.70
C GLU A 164 -11.03 12.17 0.79
N GLY A 165 -10.62 11.13 1.53
CA GLY A 165 -9.22 10.70 1.60
C GLY A 165 -8.65 10.30 0.24
N ILE A 166 -9.40 9.51 -0.52
CA ILE A 166 -9.05 9.13 -1.90
C ILE A 166 -8.97 10.36 -2.80
N ALA A 167 -9.97 11.24 -2.76
CA ALA A 167 -10.02 12.44 -3.59
C ALA A 167 -8.81 13.37 -3.32
N ARG A 168 -8.39 13.53 -2.07
CA ARG A 168 -7.21 14.33 -1.74
C ARG A 168 -5.92 13.70 -2.28
N ALA A 169 -5.76 12.38 -2.16
CA ALA A 169 -4.59 11.69 -2.70
C ALA A 169 -4.51 11.80 -4.24
N GLN A 170 -5.66 11.70 -4.93
CA GLN A 170 -5.75 11.91 -6.38
C GLN A 170 -5.44 13.36 -6.79
N ALA A 171 -5.99 14.35 -6.07
CA ALA A 171 -5.76 15.76 -6.35
C ALA A 171 -4.28 16.16 -6.21
N TYR A 172 -3.57 15.57 -5.24
CA TYR A 172 -2.13 15.78 -5.07
C TYR A 172 -1.35 15.40 -6.33
N GLN A 173 -1.72 14.30 -7.00
CA GLN A 173 -1.07 13.86 -8.22
C GLN A 173 -1.36 14.76 -9.41
N ALA A 174 -2.61 15.23 -9.54
CA ALA A 174 -2.95 16.18 -10.60
C ALA A 174 -2.13 17.49 -10.49
N ALA A 175 -1.96 18.00 -9.27
CA ALA A 175 -1.19 19.22 -9.02
C ALA A 175 0.33 19.04 -9.26
N SER A 176 0.89 17.88 -8.93
CA SER A 176 2.32 17.59 -9.10
C SER A 176 2.71 17.34 -10.56
N VAL A 177 1.79 16.85 -11.39
CA VAL A 177 1.96 16.71 -12.85
C VAL A 177 1.81 18.06 -13.56
N GLY A 178 0.83 18.88 -13.18
CA GLY A 178 0.62 20.22 -13.77
C GLY A 178 1.82 21.15 -13.61
N ASN A 179 2.60 21.00 -12.54
CA ASN A 179 3.78 21.83 -12.27
C ASN A 179 5.06 21.41 -13.04
N ARG A 180 5.00 20.34 -13.86
CA ARG A 180 6.11 19.92 -14.75
C ARG A 180 6.01 20.49 -16.18
N GLY A 181 4.94 21.24 -16.50
CA GLY A 181 4.69 21.78 -17.85
C GLY A 181 5.16 23.22 -18.09
N LEU A 182 5.85 23.86 -17.15
CA LEU A 182 6.23 25.28 -17.22
C LEU A 182 7.72 25.55 -16.92
N GLY A 183 8.60 24.57 -17.18
CA GLY A 183 10.05 24.70 -17.00
C GLY A 183 10.83 24.52 -18.28
#